data_AF-A0A3M0IPF6-F1
#
_entry.id   AF-A0A3M0IPF6-F1
#
_cell.length_a   1.000
_cell.length_b   1.000
_cell.length_c   1.000
_cell.angle_alpha   90.00
_cell.angle_beta   90.00
_cell.angle_gamma   90.00
#
_symmetry.space_group_name_H-M   'P 1'
#
loop_
_entity.id
_entity.type
_entity.pdbx_description
1 polymer ?
#
loop_
_entity_poly.entity_id
_entity_poly.type
_entity_poly.pdbx_seq_one_letter_code
_entity_poly.pdbx_strand_id
1 'polypeptide(L)'
;MAWFLGLGIAGVVLLALSLLFDGFLEGLFGGADAVDGLFDGWLSLPVIAGFVSMFGFSGAIVMGATGLGAVVATAVGVPAGAGTGWLAYRLSRVLLDDRSGAAPRDDDLIGAAGSVVTAIPADGYGEVLIHRAGQPVKLAAKSPAPVPRGTEVWVAEALSQTAVSVLPVER
;
A
#
# COMPACT_ATOMS: atom_id res chain seq x y z
N MET A 1 7.37 35.98 -15.32
CA MET A 1 6.91 34.88 -16.20
C MET A 1 7.87 33.71 -16.10
N ALA A 2 9.15 33.90 -16.46
CA ALA A 2 10.18 32.85 -16.41
C ALA A 2 10.31 32.14 -15.05
N TRP A 3 10.20 32.88 -13.94
CA TRP A 3 10.27 32.29 -12.59
C TRP A 3 9.15 31.28 -12.32
N PHE A 4 7.91 31.63 -12.65
CA PHE A 4 6.75 30.75 -12.51
C PHE A 4 6.87 29.53 -13.42
N LEU A 5 7.28 29.72 -14.68
CA LEU A 5 7.51 28.61 -15.60
C LEU A 5 8.64 27.69 -15.12
N GLY A 6 9.72 28.26 -14.58
CA GLY A 6 10.83 27.51 -13.98
C GLY A 6 10.38 26.67 -12.78
N LEU A 7 9.53 27.23 -11.90
CA LEU A 7 8.91 26.47 -10.80
C LEU A 7 8.03 25.34 -11.33
N GLY A 8 7.22 25.61 -12.36
CA GLY A 8 6.37 24.60 -12.99
C GLY A 8 7.16 23.40 -13.50
N ILE A 9 8.23 23.69 -14.26
CA ILE A 9 9.13 22.67 -14.81
C ILE A 9 9.90 21.95 -13.69
N ALA A 10 10.42 22.68 -12.70
CA ALA A 10 11.14 22.09 -11.57
C ALA A 10 10.25 21.12 -10.78
N GLY A 11 8.97 21.45 -10.60
CA GLY A 11 8.00 20.54 -9.99
C GLY A 11 7.82 19.26 -10.81
N VAL A 12 7.73 19.35 -12.14
CA VAL A 12 7.59 18.18 -13.02
C VAL A 12 8.84 17.31 -13.00
N VAL A 13 10.03 17.94 -13.03
CA VAL A 13 11.30 17.21 -12.91
C VAL A 13 11.37 16.51 -11.56
N LEU A 14 11.00 17.19 -10.47
CA LEU A 14 10.95 16.59 -9.14
C LEU A 14 9.98 15.39 -9.11
N LEU A 15 8.80 15.51 -9.72
CA LEU A 15 7.82 14.43 -9.82
C LEU A 15 8.37 13.25 -10.61
N ALA A 16 9.02 13.51 -11.75
CA ALA A 16 9.65 12.47 -12.58
C ALA A 16 10.79 11.76 -11.83
N LEU A 17 11.61 12.50 -11.09
CA LEU A 17 12.68 11.92 -10.27
C LEU A 17 12.11 11.09 -9.11
N SER A 18 11.07 11.58 -8.44
CA SER A 18 10.38 10.81 -7.38
C SER A 18 9.86 9.48 -7.91
N LEU A 19 9.19 9.48 -9.06
CA LEU A 19 8.66 8.26 -9.66
C LEU A 19 9.74 7.30 -10.17
N LEU A 20 10.83 7.84 -10.73
CA LEU A 20 11.87 7.00 -11.34
C LEU A 20 12.83 6.40 -10.31
N PHE A 21 13.05 7.11 -9.20
CA PHE A 21 14.04 6.77 -8.19
C PHE A 21 13.43 6.45 -6.83
N ASP A 22 12.13 6.19 -6.71
CA ASP A 22 11.41 5.99 -5.45
C ASP A 22 12.22 5.13 -4.43
N GLY A 23 12.56 3.89 -4.80
CA GLY A 23 13.37 2.99 -3.94
C GLY A 23 14.85 3.35 -3.79
N PHE A 24 15.44 4.13 -4.70
CA PHE A 24 16.82 4.62 -4.57
C PHE A 24 16.90 5.85 -3.65
N LEU A 25 15.91 6.74 -3.73
CA LEU A 25 15.76 7.90 -2.88
C LEU A 25 15.49 7.45 -1.44
N GLU A 26 14.62 6.45 -1.25
CA GLU A 26 14.39 5.82 0.07
C GLU A 26 15.71 5.32 0.69
N GLY A 27 16.52 4.59 -0.08
CA GLY A 27 17.81 4.04 0.39
C GLY A 27 18.90 5.09 0.62
N LEU A 28 18.93 6.18 -0.16
CA LEU A 28 19.95 7.23 -0.06
C LEU A 28 19.60 8.28 1.02
N PHE A 29 18.32 8.59 1.19
CA PHE A 29 17.86 9.59 2.15
C PHE A 29 17.54 9.01 3.53
N GLY A 30 17.56 7.68 3.72
CA GLY A 30 17.69 6.98 5.01
C GLY A 30 16.71 7.38 6.14
N GLY A 31 15.67 8.15 5.80
CA GLY A 31 14.85 8.90 6.76
C GLY A 31 13.77 9.76 6.11
N ALA A 32 13.54 9.64 4.79
CA ALA A 32 12.38 10.26 4.14
C ALA A 32 11.06 9.71 4.69
N ASP A 33 11.02 8.42 5.09
CA ASP A 33 9.89 7.80 5.81
C ASP A 33 9.54 8.52 7.11
N ALA A 34 10.51 9.15 7.79
CA ALA A 34 10.22 9.91 8.99
C ALA A 34 9.42 11.17 8.68
N VAL A 35 9.66 11.84 7.54
CA VAL A 35 8.92 13.06 7.15
C VAL A 35 7.61 12.70 6.46
N ASP A 36 7.61 11.65 5.63
CA ASP A 36 6.40 11.15 4.97
C ASP A 36 5.41 10.54 5.98
N GLY A 37 5.91 9.81 6.98
CA GLY A 37 5.13 9.30 8.10
C GLY A 37 4.72 10.36 9.12
N LEU A 38 5.54 11.39 9.39
CA LEU A 38 5.23 12.44 10.39
C LEU A 38 4.04 13.31 10.02
N PHE A 39 3.79 13.49 8.72
CA PHE A 39 2.63 14.24 8.21
C PHE A 39 1.61 13.35 7.48
N ASP A 40 1.69 12.03 7.70
CA ASP A 40 0.71 11.07 7.20
C ASP A 40 0.52 11.18 5.66
N GLY A 41 1.63 11.42 4.93
CA GLY A 41 1.71 11.59 3.47
C GLY A 41 1.38 12.99 2.93
N TRP A 42 1.05 13.96 3.79
CA TRP A 42 0.72 15.34 3.35
C TRP A 42 1.92 16.10 2.76
N LEU A 43 3.14 15.77 3.21
CA LEU A 43 4.39 16.33 2.69
C LEU A 43 5.17 15.34 1.80
N SER A 44 4.47 14.38 1.21
CA SER A 44 5.09 13.46 0.26
C SER A 44 5.67 14.19 -0.95
N LEU A 45 6.77 13.66 -1.48
CA LEU A 45 7.44 14.21 -2.67
C LEU A 45 6.47 14.43 -3.85
N PRO A 46 5.53 13.51 -4.17
CA PRO A 46 4.55 13.73 -5.23
C PRO A 46 3.57 14.87 -4.94
N VAL A 47 3.14 15.06 -3.68
CA VAL A 47 2.23 16.14 -3.29
C VAL A 47 2.91 17.50 -3.43
N ILE A 48 4.16 17.62 -2.94
CA ILE A 48 4.96 18.84 -3.07
C ILE A 48 5.24 19.13 -4.54
N ALA A 49 5.65 18.12 -5.31
CA ALA A 49 5.94 18.26 -6.72
C ALA A 49 4.70 18.68 -7.53
N GLY A 50 3.54 18.10 -7.22
CA GLY A 50 2.25 18.47 -7.81
C GLY A 50 1.85 19.91 -7.47
N PHE A 51 1.98 20.32 -6.21
CA PHE A 51 1.74 21.70 -5.77
C PHE A 51 2.63 22.69 -6.51
N VAL A 52 3.96 22.47 -6.51
CA VAL A 52 4.94 23.37 -7.13
C VAL A 52 4.73 23.45 -8.64
N SER A 53 4.45 22.32 -9.29
CA SER A 53 4.12 22.28 -10.72
C SER A 53 2.91 23.13 -11.04
N MET A 54 1.79 22.90 -10.33
CA MET A 54 0.55 23.59 -10.64
C MET A 54 0.60 25.07 -10.25
N PHE A 55 1.24 25.43 -9.13
CA PHE A 55 1.52 26.81 -8.76
C PHE A 55 2.32 27.53 -9.84
N GLY A 56 3.40 26.91 -10.32
CA GLY A 56 4.26 27.47 -11.36
C GLY A 56 3.56 27.63 -12.70
N PHE A 57 2.89 26.58 -13.21
CA PHE A 57 2.21 26.65 -14.50
C PHE A 57 0.99 27.57 -14.48
N SER A 58 0.16 27.55 -13.43
CA SER A 58 -0.99 28.46 -13.33
C SER A 58 -0.54 29.92 -13.21
N GLY A 59 0.50 30.21 -12.42
CA GLY A 59 1.07 31.55 -12.33
C GLY A 59 1.68 32.02 -13.66
N ALA A 60 2.33 31.12 -14.41
CA ALA A 60 2.82 31.41 -15.74
C ALA A 60 1.65 31.69 -16.71
N ILE A 61 0.61 30.86 -16.71
CA ILE A 61 -0.57 31.06 -17.57
C ILE A 61 -1.24 32.39 -17.27
N VAL A 62 -1.48 32.73 -16.00
CA VAL A 62 -2.11 34.01 -15.62
C VAL A 62 -1.28 35.19 -16.12
N MET A 63 0.02 35.20 -15.85
CA MET A 63 0.87 36.31 -16.27
C MET A 63 1.02 36.40 -17.78
N GLY A 64 1.05 35.27 -18.49
CA GLY A 64 1.18 35.22 -19.95
C GLY A 64 -0.10 35.54 -20.71
N ALA A 65 -1.25 35.09 -20.21
CA ALA A 65 -2.54 35.25 -20.88
C ALA A 65 -3.22 36.58 -20.56
N THR A 66 -3.05 37.08 -19.33
CA THR A 66 -3.76 38.29 -18.86
C THR A 66 -2.86 39.52 -18.76
N GLY A 67 -1.52 39.34 -18.80
CA GLY A 67 -0.57 40.41 -18.55
C GLY A 67 -0.57 40.94 -17.10
N LEU A 68 -1.34 40.31 -16.20
CA LEU A 68 -1.43 40.72 -14.80
C LEU A 68 -0.14 40.40 -14.04
N GLY A 69 0.17 41.24 -13.05
CA GLY A 69 1.41 41.16 -12.27
C GLY A 69 1.52 39.91 -11.40
N ALA A 70 2.73 39.70 -10.84
CA ALA A 70 3.06 38.53 -10.04
C ALA A 70 2.12 38.31 -8.84
N VAL A 71 1.55 39.37 -8.27
CA VAL A 71 0.60 39.28 -7.16
C VAL A 71 -0.66 38.50 -7.56
N VAL A 72 -1.24 38.78 -8.73
CA VAL A 72 -2.44 38.08 -9.21
C VAL A 72 -2.09 36.64 -9.60
N ALA A 73 -0.94 36.45 -10.25
CA ALA A 73 -0.44 35.12 -10.59
C ALA A 73 -0.27 34.23 -9.35
N THR A 74 0.29 34.77 -8.26
CA THR A 74 0.39 34.06 -6.97
C THR A 74 -0.97 33.82 -6.35
N ALA A 75 -1.87 34.81 -6.36
CA ALA A 75 -3.20 34.69 -5.78
C ALA A 75 -4.05 33.59 -6.44
N VAL A 76 -3.87 33.36 -7.75
CA VAL A 76 -4.50 32.25 -8.48
C VAL A 76 -3.70 30.96 -8.33
N GLY A 77 -2.37 31.05 -8.32
CA GLY A 77 -1.51 29.89 -8.29
C GLY A 77 -1.54 29.13 -6.98
N VAL A 78 -1.65 29.82 -5.84
CA VAL A 78 -1.74 29.17 -4.52
C VAL A 78 -2.95 28.24 -4.40
N PRO A 79 -4.21 28.67 -4.68
CA PRO A 79 -5.35 27.78 -4.61
C PRO A 79 -5.32 26.68 -5.67
N ALA A 80 -4.81 26.97 -6.88
CA ALA A 80 -4.61 25.94 -7.90
C ALA A 80 -3.62 24.86 -7.44
N GLY A 81 -2.46 25.27 -6.92
CA GLY A 81 -1.46 24.39 -6.33
C GLY A 81 -2.01 23.58 -5.17
N ALA A 82 -2.69 24.23 -4.23
CA ALA A 82 -3.29 23.57 -3.07
C ALA A 82 -4.33 22.52 -3.47
N GLY A 83 -5.18 22.83 -4.47
CA GLY A 83 -6.14 21.87 -5.02
C GLY A 83 -5.48 20.64 -5.63
N THR A 84 -4.42 20.83 -6.42
CA THR A 84 -3.64 19.72 -6.99
C THR A 84 -2.91 18.91 -5.92
N GLY A 85 -2.29 19.56 -4.94
CA GLY A 85 -1.63 18.89 -3.83
C GLY A 85 -2.61 18.07 -2.99
N TRP A 86 -3.78 18.64 -2.68
CA TRP A 86 -4.85 17.94 -1.98
C TRP A 86 -5.36 16.71 -2.77
N LEU A 87 -5.53 16.86 -4.09
CA LEU A 87 -5.95 15.75 -4.95
C LEU A 87 -4.90 14.63 -4.96
N ALA A 88 -3.63 14.98 -5.14
CA ALA A 88 -2.53 14.02 -5.09
C ALA A 88 -2.50 13.27 -3.75
N TYR A 89 -2.59 14.00 -2.64
CA TYR A 89 -2.69 13.43 -1.30
C TYR A 89 -3.87 12.48 -1.16
N ARG A 90 -5.07 12.90 -1.61
CA ARG A 90 -6.27 12.08 -1.50
C ARG A 90 -6.16 10.81 -2.33
N LEU A 91 -5.59 10.87 -3.54
CA LEU A 91 -5.34 9.69 -4.36
C LEU A 91 -4.36 8.74 -3.68
N SER A 92 -3.22 9.24 -3.20
CA SER A 92 -2.24 8.41 -2.49
C SER A 92 -2.89 7.69 -1.32
N ARG A 93 -3.71 8.39 -0.52
CA ARG A 93 -4.47 7.80 0.57
C ARG A 93 -5.43 6.72 0.12
N VAL A 94 -6.19 6.94 -0.95
CA VAL A 94 -7.13 5.92 -1.45
C VAL A 94 -6.39 4.68 -1.97
N LEU A 95 -5.22 4.86 -2.56
CA LEU A 95 -4.40 3.76 -3.07
C LEU A 95 -3.69 2.98 -1.96
N LEU A 96 -3.29 3.66 -0.89
CA LEU A 96 -2.61 3.08 0.28
C LEU A 96 -3.59 2.59 1.36
N ASP A 97 -4.89 2.87 1.23
CA ASP A 97 -5.93 2.43 2.16
C ASP A 97 -6.17 0.92 1.97
N ASP A 98 -5.34 0.12 2.65
CA ASP A 98 -5.56 -1.32 2.82
C ASP A 98 -6.80 -1.54 3.70
N ARG A 99 -7.98 -1.55 3.06
CA ARG A 99 -9.28 -1.74 3.73
C ARG A 99 -9.41 -3.04 4.51
N SER A 100 -8.50 -4.01 4.34
CA SER A 100 -8.45 -5.21 5.17
C SER A 100 -7.81 -4.95 6.54
N GLY A 101 -6.90 -3.96 6.66
CA GLY A 101 -6.36 -3.34 7.89
C GLY A 101 -5.73 -4.24 8.96
N ALA A 102 -5.99 -5.54 8.96
CA ALA A 102 -5.47 -6.52 9.86
C ALA A 102 -4.46 -7.37 9.09
N ALA A 103 -3.23 -7.41 9.60
CA ALA A 103 -2.35 -8.54 9.30
C ALA A 103 -3.16 -9.83 9.55
N PRO A 104 -3.24 -10.77 8.59
CA PRO A 104 -4.01 -11.99 8.77
C PRO A 104 -3.66 -12.64 10.10
N ARG A 105 -4.64 -12.70 11.00
CA ARG A 105 -4.47 -13.31 12.31
C ARG A 105 -4.56 -14.81 12.18
N ASP A 106 -3.99 -15.50 13.15
CA ASP A 106 -4.07 -16.95 13.21
C ASP A 106 -5.54 -17.41 13.36
N ASP A 107 -6.34 -16.63 14.08
CA ASP A 107 -7.79 -16.84 14.22
C ASP A 107 -8.56 -16.70 12.90
N ASP A 108 -8.05 -15.94 11.92
CA ASP A 108 -8.68 -15.80 10.60
C ASP A 108 -8.57 -17.09 9.77
N LEU A 109 -7.75 -18.05 10.22
CA LEU A 109 -7.69 -19.38 9.62
C LEU A 109 -8.82 -20.29 10.08
N ILE A 110 -9.49 -20.00 11.20
CA ILE A 110 -10.54 -20.86 11.76
C ILE A 110 -11.73 -20.91 10.80
N GLY A 111 -12.14 -22.13 10.43
CA GLY A 111 -13.18 -22.35 9.43
C GLY A 111 -12.69 -22.30 7.97
N ALA A 112 -11.41 -22.01 7.72
CA ALA A 112 -10.85 -22.09 6.38
C ALA A 112 -10.76 -23.55 5.92
N ALA A 113 -11.16 -23.80 4.67
CA ALA A 113 -11.02 -25.10 4.01
C ALA A 113 -9.63 -25.24 3.37
N GLY A 114 -9.13 -26.47 3.37
CA GLY A 114 -7.85 -26.82 2.78
C GLY A 114 -7.75 -28.29 2.44
N SER A 115 -6.59 -28.70 1.95
CA SER A 115 -6.30 -30.08 1.58
C SER A 115 -5.04 -30.59 2.25
N VAL A 116 -5.04 -31.85 2.68
CA VAL A 116 -3.86 -32.49 3.26
C VAL A 116 -2.81 -32.76 2.17
N VAL A 117 -1.61 -32.21 2.33
CA VAL A 117 -0.46 -32.43 1.43
C VAL A 117 0.38 -33.61 1.92
N THR A 118 0.62 -33.67 3.23
CA THR A 118 1.35 -34.74 3.90
C THR A 118 0.43 -35.37 4.93
N ALA A 119 0.25 -36.70 4.86
CA ALA A 119 -0.69 -37.43 5.70
C ALA A 119 -0.47 -37.12 7.18
N ILE A 120 -1.57 -36.94 7.92
CA ILE A 120 -1.55 -36.59 9.34
C ILE A 120 -1.70 -37.89 10.13
N PRO A 121 -0.67 -38.33 10.89
CA PRO A 121 -0.79 -39.50 11.75
C PRO A 121 -1.60 -39.19 13.02
N ALA A 122 -2.10 -40.21 13.71
CA ALA A 122 -2.89 -40.04 14.94
C ALA A 122 -2.15 -39.27 16.05
N ASP A 123 -0.82 -39.41 16.11
CA ASP A 123 0.01 -38.83 17.18
C ASP A 123 1.22 -38.08 16.63
N GLY A 124 0.96 -37.17 15.68
CA GLY A 124 2.01 -36.34 15.08
C GLY A 124 1.46 -35.23 14.19
N TYR A 125 2.38 -34.58 13.48
CA TYR A 125 2.05 -33.52 12.53
C TYR A 125 2.11 -34.04 11.09
N GLY A 126 1.10 -33.71 10.31
CA GLY A 126 1.19 -33.69 8.85
C GLY A 126 1.29 -32.26 8.34
N GLU A 127 0.96 -32.06 7.07
CA GLU A 127 0.96 -30.75 6.46
C GLU A 127 -0.30 -30.55 5.62
N VAL A 128 -0.86 -29.36 5.69
CA VAL A 128 -2.05 -28.95 4.94
C VAL A 128 -1.76 -27.71 4.12
N LEU A 129 -2.45 -27.59 3.00
CA LEU A 129 -2.51 -26.38 2.19
C LEU A 129 -3.84 -25.70 2.44
N ILE A 130 -3.80 -24.49 3.01
CA ILE A 130 -4.98 -23.68 3.34
C ILE A 130 -4.85 -22.34 2.61
N HIS A 131 -5.98 -21.74 2.24
CA HIS A 131 -5.99 -20.41 1.62
C HIS A 131 -6.18 -19.34 2.69
N ARG A 132 -5.12 -18.57 2.99
CA ARG A 132 -5.17 -17.38 3.86
C ARG A 132 -5.36 -16.15 2.98
N ALA A 133 -6.51 -15.49 3.06
CA ALA A 133 -6.84 -14.33 2.22
C ALA A 133 -6.59 -14.56 0.71
N GLY A 134 -6.88 -15.78 0.22
CA GLY A 134 -6.68 -16.17 -1.19
C GLY A 134 -5.25 -16.64 -1.53
N GLN A 135 -4.28 -16.54 -0.62
CA GLN A 135 -2.93 -17.06 -0.79
C GLN A 135 -2.80 -18.49 -0.24
N PRO A 136 -2.30 -19.46 -1.02
CA PRO A 136 -2.08 -20.82 -0.53
C PRO A 136 -0.87 -20.85 0.41
N VAL A 137 -1.10 -21.18 1.67
CA VAL A 137 -0.07 -21.34 2.71
C VAL A 137 -0.02 -22.77 3.19
N LYS A 138 1.20 -23.28 3.36
CA LYS A 138 1.47 -24.61 3.88
C LYS A 138 1.70 -24.53 5.38
N LEU A 139 0.86 -25.22 6.15
CA LEU A 139 0.92 -25.21 7.62
C LEU A 139 1.06 -26.63 8.14
N ALA A 140 1.72 -26.78 9.29
CA ALA A 140 1.70 -28.03 10.02
C ALA A 140 0.28 -28.30 10.54
N ALA A 141 -0.18 -29.53 10.46
CA ALA A 141 -1.53 -29.89 10.85
C ALA A 141 -1.55 -31.04 11.83
N LYS A 142 -2.39 -30.91 12.86
CA LYS A 142 -2.73 -31.99 13.79
C LYS A 142 -4.21 -32.34 13.64
N SER A 143 -4.56 -33.61 13.75
CA SER A 143 -5.94 -34.08 13.69
C SER A 143 -6.16 -35.16 14.75
N PRO A 144 -7.36 -35.25 15.37
CA PRO A 144 -7.65 -36.29 16.37
C PRO A 144 -7.70 -37.71 15.78
N ALA A 145 -7.86 -37.85 14.46
CA ALA A 145 -7.83 -39.12 13.75
C ALA A 145 -6.80 -39.09 12.61
N PRO A 146 -6.27 -40.24 12.16
CA PRO A 146 -5.41 -40.29 10.98
C PRO A 146 -6.13 -39.74 9.74
N VAL A 147 -5.50 -38.79 9.04
CA VAL A 147 -6.05 -38.20 7.81
C VAL A 147 -5.11 -38.48 6.64
N PRO A 148 -5.56 -39.22 5.60
CA PRO A 148 -4.73 -39.49 4.43
C PRO A 148 -4.52 -38.24 3.57
N ARG A 149 -3.43 -38.25 2.79
CA ARG A 149 -3.13 -37.20 1.82
C ARG A 149 -4.27 -37.02 0.82
N GLY A 150 -4.55 -35.78 0.46
CA GLY A 150 -5.60 -35.40 -0.50
C GLY A 150 -6.98 -35.23 0.13
N THR A 151 -7.14 -35.52 1.42
CA THR A 151 -8.41 -35.31 2.13
C THR A 151 -8.68 -33.81 2.31
N GLU A 152 -9.94 -33.43 2.13
CA GLU A 152 -10.43 -32.08 2.38
C GLU A 152 -10.65 -31.90 3.90
N VAL A 153 -10.11 -30.82 4.45
CA VAL A 153 -10.12 -30.56 5.90
C VAL A 153 -10.48 -29.11 6.19
N TRP A 154 -11.09 -28.87 7.33
CA TRP A 154 -11.39 -27.52 7.82
C TRP A 154 -10.59 -27.26 9.09
N VAL A 155 -10.10 -26.02 9.24
CA VAL A 155 -9.37 -25.60 10.43
C VAL A 155 -10.34 -25.46 11.60
N ALA A 156 -10.16 -26.27 12.63
CA ALA A 156 -10.93 -26.19 13.86
C ALA A 156 -10.36 -25.16 14.84
N GLU A 157 -9.02 -25.07 14.90
CA GLU A 157 -8.31 -24.19 15.84
C GLU A 157 -6.93 -23.84 15.29
N ALA A 158 -6.45 -22.62 15.56
CA ALA A 158 -5.08 -22.23 15.31
C ALA A 158 -4.22 -22.54 16.54
N LEU A 159 -3.24 -23.44 16.39
CA LEU A 159 -2.35 -23.85 17.50
C LEU A 159 -1.16 -22.89 17.62
N SER A 160 -0.67 -22.37 16.50
CA SER A 160 0.39 -21.37 16.40
C SER A 160 0.40 -20.71 15.02
N GLN A 161 1.30 -19.75 14.80
CA GLN A 161 1.52 -19.11 13.49
C GLN A 161 1.86 -20.09 12.35
N THR A 162 2.30 -21.30 12.68
CA THR A 162 2.73 -22.31 11.71
C THR A 162 2.00 -23.64 11.84
N ALA A 163 1.09 -23.78 12.82
CA ALA A 163 0.40 -25.03 13.11
C ALA A 163 -1.09 -24.83 13.38
N VAL A 164 -1.91 -25.75 12.84
CA VAL A 164 -3.37 -25.72 12.95
C VAL A 164 -3.92 -27.09 13.34
N SER A 165 -5.03 -27.11 14.06
CA SER A 165 -5.85 -28.28 14.30
C SER A 165 -6.90 -28.39 13.20
N VAL A 166 -7.02 -29.55 12.57
CA VAL A 166 -7.91 -29.74 11.42
C VAL A 166 -8.82 -30.96 11.60
N LEU A 167 -10.03 -30.83 11.08
CA LEU A 167 -11.03 -31.91 11.02
C LEU A 167 -11.32 -32.27 9.55
N PRO A 168 -11.43 -33.56 9.22
CA PRO A 168 -11.85 -33.98 7.88
C PRO A 168 -13.29 -33.56 7.61
N VAL A 169 -13.58 -33.20 6.36
CA VAL A 169 -14.94 -32.89 5.92
C VAL A 169 -15.68 -34.21 5.72
N GLU A 170 -16.70 -34.46 6.54
CA GLU A 170 -17.69 -35.51 6.26
C GLU A 170 -18.63 -35.00 5.15
N ARG A 171 -18.71 -35.74 4.04
CA ARG A 171 -19.66 -35.49 2.95
C ARG A 171 -20.87 -36.41 3.08
#